data_AF-A0A6I5CET2-F1
#
_entry.id   AF-A0A6I5CET2-F1
#
_cell.length_a   1.000
_cell.length_b   1.000
_cell.length_c   1.000
_cell.angle_alpha   90.00
_cell.angle_beta   90.00
_cell.angle_gamma   90.00
#
_symmetry.space_group_name_H-M   'P 1'
#
loop_
_entity.id
_entity.type
_entity.pdbx_description
1 polymer ?
#
loop_
_entity_poly.entity_id
_entity_poly.type
_entity_poly.pdbx_seq_one_letter_code
_entity_poly.pdbx_strand_id
1 'polypeptide(L)' 'EKQNAVGHLGATAPAGQIGRLPVHGVGTPYVFPEGKRLLNIDATELFVEGNRVTGGAHSDFYRPESAHILLSLADAAR' A
#
# COMPACT_ATOMS: atom_id res chain seq x y z
N GLU A 1 13.71 -21.17 -24.39
CA GLU A 1 14.42 -21.36 -23.11
C GLU A 1 13.53 -20.93 -21.95
N LYS A 2 13.50 -21.72 -20.86
CA LYS A 2 12.74 -21.42 -19.64
C LYS A 2 13.54 -20.47 -18.76
N GLN A 3 13.08 -19.25 -18.60
CA GLN A 3 13.49 -18.42 -17.47
C GLN A 3 12.44 -18.55 -16.36
N ASN A 4 12.73 -19.40 -15.38
CA ASN A 4 12.02 -19.46 -14.11
C ASN A 4 12.42 -18.23 -13.27
N ALA A 5 11.88 -17.06 -13.62
CA ALA A 5 11.97 -15.89 -12.75
C ALA A 5 10.79 -15.91 -11.77
N VAL A 6 11.05 -15.58 -10.50
CA VAL A 6 10.00 -15.30 -9.51
C VAL A 6 9.12 -14.18 -10.08
N GLY A 7 7.86 -14.50 -10.39
CA GLY A 7 6.89 -13.56 -10.98
C GLY A 7 6.49 -13.81 -12.45
N HIS A 8 7.12 -14.75 -13.17
CA HIS A 8 6.79 -15.00 -14.58
C HIS A 8 5.44 -15.73 -14.79
N LEU A 9 5.01 -16.51 -13.81
CA LEU A 9 3.62 -17.00 -13.71
C LEU A 9 2.94 -16.18 -12.61
N GLY A 10 2.67 -14.92 -12.92
CA GLY A 10 2.05 -13.98 -12.01
C GLY A 10 0.79 -14.57 -11.39
N ALA A 11 0.65 -14.45 -10.08
CA ALA A 11 -0.55 -14.81 -9.36
C ALA A 11 -1.77 -14.20 -10.09
N THR A 12 -2.59 -15.03 -10.72
CA THR A 12 -3.74 -14.60 -11.52
C THR A 12 -4.90 -14.12 -10.66
N ALA A 13 -4.82 -14.37 -9.35
CA ALA A 13 -5.61 -13.76 -8.31
C ALA A 13 -4.71 -13.59 -7.08
N PRO A 14 -4.97 -12.58 -6.23
CA PRO A 14 -4.39 -12.54 -4.90
C PRO A 14 -4.65 -13.90 -4.24
N ALA A 15 -3.66 -14.48 -3.54
CA ALA A 15 -3.96 -15.50 -2.54
C ALA A 15 -5.09 -14.91 -1.69
N GLY A 16 -6.23 -15.60 -1.49
CA GLY A 16 -7.48 -15.06 -0.92
C GLY A 16 -7.39 -14.41 0.48
N GLN A 17 -6.17 -14.23 0.97
CA GLN A 17 -5.76 -13.55 2.17
C GLN A 17 -5.33 -12.09 1.94
N ILE A 18 -5.34 -11.55 0.71
CA ILE A 18 -5.06 -10.12 0.51
C ILE A 18 -6.28 -9.29 0.92
N GLY A 19 -6.15 -8.53 2.01
CA GLY A 19 -7.12 -7.50 2.38
C GLY A 19 -6.86 -6.20 1.63
N ARG A 20 -7.84 -5.30 1.61
CA ARG A 20 -7.71 -3.96 1.01
C ARG A 20 -8.18 -2.92 2.02
N LEU A 21 -7.45 -1.82 2.13
CA LEU A 21 -7.82 -0.65 2.93
C LEU A 21 -7.58 0.62 2.11
N PRO A 22 -8.42 1.65 2.24
CA PRO A 22 -8.09 2.96 1.69
C PRO A 22 -6.93 3.59 2.47
N VAL A 23 -6.21 4.50 1.82
CA VAL A 23 -5.31 5.41 2.54
C VAL A 23 -6.16 6.37 3.38
N HIS A 24 -5.77 6.60 4.62
CA HIS A 24 -6.46 7.49 5.55
C HIS A 24 -5.68 8.78 5.70
N GLY A 25 -6.41 9.89 5.90
CA GLY A 25 -5.82 11.12 6.39
C GLY A 25 -5.28 10.96 7.81
N VAL A 26 -4.36 11.84 8.20
CA VAL A 26 -3.65 11.80 9.50
C VAL A 26 -4.57 11.86 10.73
N GLY A 27 -5.81 12.33 10.59
CA GLY A 27 -6.79 12.38 11.66
C GLY A 27 -7.60 11.09 11.86
N THR A 28 -7.47 10.11 10.96
CA THR A 28 -8.27 8.89 10.98
C THR A 28 -7.38 7.69 11.28
N PRO A 29 -7.61 6.96 12.38
CA PRO A 29 -6.78 5.80 12.74
C PRO A 29 -6.95 4.65 11.74
N TYR A 30 -5.94 3.80 11.64
CA TYR A 30 -6.02 2.54 10.92
C TYR A 30 -6.51 1.42 11.83
N VAL A 31 -7.43 0.60 11.31
CA VAL A 31 -7.84 -0.67 11.93
C VAL A 31 -7.45 -1.79 10.98
N PHE A 32 -6.39 -2.52 11.32
CA PHE A 32 -5.90 -3.61 10.48
C PHE A 32 -6.71 -4.88 10.72
N PRO A 33 -7.22 -5.55 9.67
CA PRO A 33 -7.99 -6.76 9.83
C PRO A 33 -7.10 -7.94 10.27
N GLU A 34 -7.56 -8.67 11.29
CA GLU A 34 -6.89 -9.87 11.76
C GLU A 34 -6.86 -10.99 10.70
N GLY A 35 -5.82 -11.83 10.75
CA GLY A 35 -5.69 -12.98 9.85
C GLY A 35 -5.37 -12.63 8.39
N LYS A 36 -5.21 -11.35 8.04
CA LYS A 36 -4.73 -10.91 6.72
C LYS A 36 -3.22 -10.72 6.77
N ARG A 37 -2.49 -11.51 5.98
CA ARG A 37 -1.02 -11.44 5.89
C ARG A 37 -0.52 -10.38 4.92
N LEU A 38 -1.35 -10.02 3.94
CA LEU A 38 -1.03 -9.03 2.91
C LEU A 38 -2.19 -8.03 2.84
N LEU A 39 -1.86 -6.75 2.78
CA LEU A 39 -2.83 -5.67 2.66
C LEU A 39 -2.43 -4.77 1.49
N ASN A 40 -3.38 -4.52 0.60
CA ASN A 40 -3.26 -3.49 -0.43
C ASN A 40 -3.83 -2.19 0.11
N ILE A 41 -3.00 -1.14 0.13
CA ILE A 41 -3.45 0.22 0.46
C ILE A 41 -3.84 0.93 -0.83
N ASP A 42 -5.10 1.33 -0.92
CA ASP A 42 -5.61 2.13 -2.03
C ASP A 42 -5.31 3.60 -1.79
N ALA A 43 -4.30 4.11 -2.48
CA ALA A 43 -3.88 5.51 -2.41
C ALA A 43 -4.14 6.25 -3.74
N THR A 44 -5.11 5.76 -4.53
CA THR A 44 -5.46 6.32 -5.85
C THR A 44 -5.69 7.83 -5.76
N GLU A 45 -6.48 8.29 -4.80
CA GLU A 45 -6.80 9.73 -4.62
C GLU A 45 -5.57 10.60 -4.30
N LEU A 46 -4.51 10.03 -3.69
CA LEU A 46 -3.33 10.81 -3.29
C LEU A 46 -2.26 10.91 -4.39
N PHE A 47 -2.13 9.85 -5.19
CA PHE A 47 -1.03 9.70 -6.15
C PHE A 47 -1.45 9.74 -7.63
N VAL A 48 -2.74 9.61 -7.95
CA VAL A 48 -3.23 9.68 -9.34
C VAL A 48 -3.60 11.10 -9.76
N GLU A 49 -3.99 11.98 -8.82
CA GLU A 49 -4.36 13.38 -9.12
C GLU A 49 -3.21 14.40 -8.93
N GLY A 50 -2.01 13.94 -8.58
CA GLY A 50 -0.84 14.80 -8.34
C GLY A 50 -0.17 15.30 -9.63
N ASN A 51 -0.06 16.62 -9.76
CA ASN A 51 0.65 17.35 -10.80
C ASN A 51 1.92 16.60 -11.32
N ARG A 52 1.99 16.36 -12.63
CA ARG A 52 3.04 15.61 -13.35
C ARG A 52 4.48 16.08 -13.11
N VAL A 53 4.69 17.18 -12.39
CA VAL A 53 5.98 17.82 -12.16
C VAL A 53 6.79 17.15 -11.03
N THR A 54 6.14 16.49 -10.06
CA THR A 54 6.81 15.78 -8.94
C THR A 54 6.47 14.29 -8.86
N GLY A 55 5.76 13.77 -9.88
CA GLY A 55 5.28 12.39 -9.95
C GLY A 55 6.39 11.38 -10.21
N GLY A 56 7.14 11.04 -9.17
CA GLY A 56 8.08 9.92 -9.16
C GLY A 56 7.79 8.95 -8.00
N ALA A 57 8.50 7.82 -7.98
CA ALA A 57 8.43 6.80 -6.92
C ALA A 57 8.73 7.34 -5.50
N HIS A 58 9.23 8.57 -5.41
CA HIS A 58 9.53 9.27 -4.17
C HIS A 58 8.52 10.40 -3.86
N SER A 59 7.37 10.51 -4.53
CA SER A 59 6.40 11.57 -4.18
C SER A 59 5.72 11.36 -2.83
N ASP A 60 5.88 10.18 -2.25
CA ASP A 60 5.34 9.72 -0.98
C ASP A 60 5.85 10.52 0.23
N PHE A 61 7.10 11.02 0.21
CA PHE A 61 7.63 11.81 1.33
C PHE A 61 6.96 13.19 1.49
N TYR A 62 6.32 13.72 0.43
CA TYR A 62 5.55 14.96 0.52
C TYR A 62 4.15 14.77 1.11
N ARG A 63 3.74 13.51 1.35
CA ARG A 63 2.40 13.16 1.82
C ARG A 63 2.48 12.68 3.27
N PRO A 64 1.98 13.45 4.26
CA PRO A 64 1.97 12.99 5.65
C PRO A 64 1.15 11.71 5.84
N GLU A 65 0.21 11.40 4.95
CA GLU A 65 -0.54 10.14 4.90
C GLU A 65 0.39 8.92 4.74
N SER A 66 1.49 9.05 4.01
CA SER A 66 2.50 7.99 3.86
C SER A 66 3.20 7.69 5.19
N ALA A 67 3.56 8.72 5.95
CA ALA A 67 4.16 8.54 7.27
C ALA A 67 3.14 7.95 8.26
N HIS A 68 1.88 8.40 8.18
CA HIS A 68 0.79 7.94 9.04
C HIS A 68 0.54 6.42 8.93
N ILE A 69 0.46 5.87 7.70
CA ILE A 69 0.29 4.42 7.51
C ILE A 69 1.48 3.63 8.06
N LEU A 70 2.71 4.10 7.85
CA LEU A 70 3.92 3.41 8.33
C LEU A 70 3.99 3.38 9.85
N LEU A 71 3.69 4.52 10.52
CA LEU A 71 3.66 4.60 11.97
C LEU A 71 2.52 3.76 12.56
N SER A 72 1.35 3.78 11.93
CA SER A 72 0.21 2.96 12.36
C SER A 72 0.52 1.46 12.25
N LEU A 73 1.18 1.04 11.17
CA LEU A 73 1.60 -0.34 10.99
C LEU A 73 2.66 -0.75 12.03
N ALA A 74 3.62 0.13 12.32
CA ALA A 74 4.62 -0.11 13.35
C ALA A 74 4.01 -0.25 14.76
N ASP A 75 2.96 0.52 15.07
CA ASP A 75 2.23 0.40 16.32
C ASP A 75 1.44 -0.92 16.40
N ALA A 76 0.77 -1.31 15.32
CA ALA A 76 0.00 -2.56 15.25
C ALA A 76 0.87 -3.83 15.25
N ALA A 77 2.17 -3.72 14.96
CA ALA A 77 3.12 -4.83 14.96
C ALA A 77 3.79 -5.08 16.33
N ARG A 78 3.48 -4.27 17.35
CA ARG A 78 3.93 -4.49 18.72
C ARG A 78 3.16 -5.63 19.39
#